data_AF-A0A2V0NL09-F1
#
_entry.id   AF-A0A2V0NL09-F1
#
_cell.length_a   1.000
_cell.length_b   1.000
_cell.length_c   1.000
_cell.angle_alpha   90.00
_cell.angle_beta   90.00
_cell.angle_gamma   90.00
#
_symmetry.space_group_name_H-M   'P 1'
#
loop_
_entity.id
_entity.type
_entity.pdbx_description
1 polymer ?
#
loop_
_entity_poly.entity_id
_entity_poly.type
_entity_poly.pdbx_seq_one_letter_code
_entity_poly.pdbx_strand_id
1 'polypeptide(L)'
;MLAGARAGPSLPQTRTRGSGLGQRVRASRAPAPRQQLRFRASTPCRATDDDSAAGPSTPAPSQPPAAAQPQPPAPIDFELAMEGDEEPTAVQKFLFPDKEELPDDFELPIWDHLEELRERVLVAGLAALVAVVGCFCYSKELVLFLEAPVADAGVRFLQLSPGEFFFTTFKVAGYSGLLLAAPTVLYEVIAYVVPGLTKSERTFLAPVVFGSSILFYFGLVFSYEVLTPAALNFFVSYADGAVESLWSIDQYFQFVLVLMLSTGLSFQVPVIQVMLGQLGVLTSEQMFSLWRYVVVGSTVVAAVLTPSTDPFTQGLLAVPLVGLYMGGAAAVRLIEQRREGAGQGA
;
A
#
# COMPACT_ATOMS: atom_id res chain seq x y z
N MET A 1 -64.15 -43.41 -23.33
CA MET A 1 -63.80 -44.15 -22.10
C MET A 1 -62.70 -43.33 -21.41
N LEU A 2 -63.05 -42.44 -20.46
CA LEU A 2 -63.20 -42.68 -19.01
C LEU A 2 -61.86 -43.18 -18.42
N ALA A 3 -61.21 -42.59 -17.40
CA ALA A 3 -61.52 -41.60 -16.36
C ALA A 3 -60.17 -41.00 -15.84
N GLY A 4 -60.04 -39.76 -15.31
CA GLY A 4 -60.44 -39.29 -13.95
C GLY A 4 -59.43 -39.78 -12.88
N ALA A 5 -58.77 -39.02 -12.00
CA ALA A 5 -59.17 -37.92 -11.11
C ALA A 5 -57.89 -37.23 -10.53
N ARG A 6 -57.76 -35.89 -10.39
CA ARG A 6 -58.21 -34.96 -9.33
C ARG A 6 -57.90 -35.39 -7.87
N ALA A 7 -57.04 -34.62 -7.18
CA ALA A 7 -57.30 -33.99 -5.86
C ALA A 7 -56.02 -33.34 -5.25
N GLY A 8 -56.04 -32.01 -5.03
CA GLY A 8 -55.47 -31.41 -3.80
C GLY A 8 -56.55 -31.42 -2.70
N PRO A 9 -56.47 -30.67 -1.57
CA PRO A 9 -55.46 -29.71 -1.11
C PRO A 9 -55.06 -29.94 0.38
N SER A 10 -54.32 -29.01 1.00
CA SER A 10 -54.55 -28.41 2.34
C SER A 10 -53.28 -28.18 3.19
N LEU A 11 -53.06 -26.90 3.51
CA LEU A 11 -52.30 -26.41 4.65
C LEU A 11 -52.97 -26.85 5.96
N PRO A 12 -52.22 -26.80 7.07
CA PRO A 12 -52.74 -26.10 8.24
C PRO A 12 -51.78 -25.04 8.77
N GLN A 13 -52.33 -23.86 9.02
CA GLN A 13 -51.80 -22.93 10.02
C GLN A 13 -52.05 -23.53 11.41
N THR A 14 -51.06 -23.46 12.29
CA THR A 14 -51.31 -23.38 13.75
C THR A 14 -50.56 -22.20 14.34
N ARG A 15 -51.37 -21.35 14.94
CA ARG A 15 -51.09 -20.10 15.61
C ARG A 15 -50.90 -20.40 17.12
N THR A 16 -50.13 -19.54 17.76
CA THR A 16 -50.23 -19.07 19.17
C THR A 16 -49.19 -19.51 20.21
N ARG A 17 -48.52 -18.45 20.73
CA ARG A 17 -48.21 -18.10 22.12
C ARG A 17 -47.28 -19.01 22.96
N GLY A 18 -46.17 -18.40 23.37
CA GLY A 18 -46.03 -18.05 24.79
C GLY A 18 -44.76 -18.51 25.51
N SER A 19 -43.92 -17.53 25.82
CA SER A 19 -43.26 -17.32 27.13
C SER A 19 -42.06 -18.16 27.57
N GLY A 20 -40.98 -17.44 27.89
CA GLY A 20 -39.85 -17.83 28.76
C GLY A 20 -38.77 -18.67 28.06
N LEU A 21 -37.47 -18.50 28.27
CA LEU A 21 -36.71 -17.70 29.23
C LEU A 21 -35.24 -17.74 28.75
N GLY A 22 -34.49 -16.65 28.92
CA GLY A 22 -33.05 -16.73 29.13
C GLY A 22 -32.13 -16.66 27.91
N GLN A 23 -31.63 -15.46 27.63
CA GLN A 23 -30.19 -15.12 27.56
C GLN A 23 -29.94 -14.04 26.50
N ARG A 24 -29.91 -12.79 26.95
CA ARG A 24 -29.10 -11.75 26.30
C ARG A 24 -28.50 -10.83 27.35
N VAL A 25 -27.20 -10.64 27.18
CA VAL A 25 -26.49 -9.36 27.28
C VAL A 25 -26.44 -8.74 28.68
N ARG A 26 -25.32 -8.99 29.37
CA ARG A 26 -24.85 -8.16 30.49
C ARG A 26 -24.14 -6.93 29.91
N ALA A 27 -24.88 -5.85 29.71
CA ALA A 27 -24.32 -4.52 29.61
C ALA A 27 -24.10 -4.00 31.04
N SER A 28 -22.85 -3.82 31.46
CA SER A 28 -22.52 -3.14 32.71
C SER A 28 -22.32 -1.66 32.43
N ARG A 29 -23.29 -0.86 32.87
CA ARG A 29 -23.21 0.60 33.06
C ARG A 29 -22.51 0.89 34.38
N ALA A 30 -21.60 1.85 34.38
CA ALA A 30 -21.45 2.87 35.44
C ALA A 30 -20.48 3.98 34.99
N PRO A 31 -20.59 5.20 35.53
CA PRO A 31 -20.50 6.43 34.75
C PRO A 31 -19.28 7.33 35.06
N ALA A 32 -19.11 8.32 34.18
CA ALA A 32 -18.15 9.41 34.26
C ALA A 32 -18.32 10.33 35.48
N PRO A 33 -17.31 11.17 35.76
CA PRO A 33 -17.54 12.55 36.13
C PRO A 33 -16.94 13.50 35.09
N ARG A 34 -17.84 14.29 34.47
CA ARG A 34 -17.54 15.57 33.81
C ARG A 34 -17.80 16.67 34.83
N GLN A 35 -17.09 17.79 34.68
CA GLN A 35 -17.35 19.17 35.17
C GLN A 35 -16.15 19.70 35.97
N GLN A 36 -15.66 20.92 35.76
CA GLN A 36 -16.25 22.07 35.09
C GLN A 36 -15.14 23.07 34.74
N LEU A 37 -15.13 23.56 33.49
CA LEU A 37 -14.55 24.86 33.16
C LEU A 37 -15.29 25.93 33.96
N ARG A 38 -14.55 26.85 34.59
CA ARG A 38 -15.07 28.16 34.98
C ARG A 38 -14.15 29.25 34.43
N PHE A 39 -14.56 29.76 33.28
CA PHE A 39 -14.36 31.16 32.93
C PHE A 39 -15.23 32.01 33.86
N ARG A 40 -14.67 33.10 34.41
CA ARG A 40 -15.45 34.23 34.90
C ARG A 40 -14.77 35.52 34.44
N ALA A 41 -15.43 36.17 33.48
CA ALA A 41 -15.18 37.54 33.08
C ALA A 41 -15.66 38.52 34.16
N SER A 42 -15.06 39.72 34.22
CA SER A 42 -15.75 41.04 34.16
C SER A 42 -14.91 42.20 34.73
N THR A 43 -14.52 43.14 33.88
CA THR A 43 -14.40 44.61 34.14
C THR A 43 -15.80 45.20 34.45
N PRO A 44 -16.06 46.50 34.76
CA PRO A 44 -15.21 47.69 35.05
C PRO A 44 -15.74 48.64 36.18
N CYS A 45 -15.10 49.83 36.32
CA CYS A 45 -15.58 51.11 36.93
C CYS A 45 -15.72 51.16 38.47
N ARG A 46 -15.70 52.30 39.18
CA ARG A 46 -15.19 53.70 39.12
C ARG A 46 -15.70 54.34 40.43
N ALA A 47 -14.98 55.35 40.96
CA ALA A 47 -15.39 56.32 41.99
C ALA A 47 -15.29 55.81 43.45
N THR A 48 -14.94 56.58 44.48
CA THR A 48 -14.98 58.04 44.76
C THR A 48 -14.02 58.35 45.93
N ASP A 49 -13.54 59.60 45.96
CA ASP A 49 -13.35 60.52 47.11
C ASP A 49 -12.69 60.01 48.41
N ASP A 50 -11.63 60.68 48.90
CA ASP A 50 -11.76 61.86 49.78
C ASP A 50 -10.38 62.32 50.30
N ASP A 51 -10.31 63.60 50.61
CA ASP A 51 -9.17 64.38 51.08
C ASP A 51 -8.82 64.12 52.57
N SER A 52 -7.69 64.70 53.02
CA SER A 52 -7.49 65.27 54.38
C SER A 52 -6.40 64.66 55.31
N ALA A 53 -5.27 65.37 55.31
CA ALA A 53 -4.61 66.06 56.44
C ALA A 53 -4.04 65.36 57.72
N ALA A 54 -2.79 65.78 58.02
CA ALA A 54 -2.14 66.06 59.33
C ALA A 54 -1.82 64.90 60.30
N GLY A 55 -0.54 64.61 60.59
CA GLY A 55 0.24 65.23 61.69
C GLY A 55 1.21 64.22 62.37
N PRO A 56 2.16 64.63 63.24
CA PRO A 56 3.56 64.13 63.25
C PRO A 56 4.04 63.38 64.54
N SER A 57 5.36 63.06 64.60
CA SER A 57 6.22 62.62 65.74
C SER A 57 6.31 61.09 65.98
N THR A 58 7.44 60.41 66.29
CA THR A 58 8.73 60.69 66.98
C THR A 58 9.79 59.58 66.61
N PRO A 59 10.99 59.41 67.22
CA PRO A 59 12.24 59.10 66.49
C PRO A 59 12.73 57.62 66.58
N ALA A 60 13.82 57.35 65.88
CA ALA A 60 14.51 56.07 65.65
C ALA A 60 14.94 55.27 66.89
N PRO A 61 15.29 53.98 66.68
CA PRO A 61 16.66 53.58 67.03
C PRO A 61 17.36 52.63 66.03
N SER A 62 18.62 52.96 65.74
CA SER A 62 19.79 52.10 65.49
C SER A 62 19.65 50.78 64.69
N GLN A 63 20.23 50.77 63.49
CA GLN A 63 20.58 49.55 62.73
C GLN A 63 21.78 48.81 63.35
N PRO A 64 21.75 47.47 63.47
CA PRO A 64 22.93 46.61 63.59
C PRO A 64 23.51 46.23 62.21
N PRO A 65 24.77 45.71 62.15
CA PRO A 65 25.62 45.76 60.96
C PRO A 65 25.39 44.64 59.93
N ALA A 66 25.91 44.90 58.73
CA ALA A 66 25.85 44.10 57.52
C ALA A 66 26.21 42.61 57.69
N ALA A 67 25.26 41.74 57.35
CA ALA A 67 25.51 40.35 57.01
C ALA A 67 25.73 40.24 55.48
N ALA A 68 26.82 39.60 55.09
CA ALA A 68 27.22 39.37 53.71
C ALA A 68 26.10 38.71 52.88
N GLN A 69 25.77 39.30 51.73
CA GLN A 69 24.92 38.66 50.74
C GLN A 69 25.71 37.52 50.07
N PRO A 70 25.14 36.32 49.87
CA PRO A 70 25.79 35.26 49.10
C PRO A 70 25.96 35.71 47.64
N GLN A 71 27.17 35.57 47.10
CA GLN A 71 27.44 35.75 45.68
C GLN A 71 26.59 34.77 44.85
N PRO A 72 25.95 35.21 43.74
CA PRO A 72 25.30 34.29 42.83
C PRO A 72 26.34 33.34 42.20
N PRO A 73 26.03 32.06 41.97
CA PRO A 73 26.95 31.15 41.31
C PRO A 73 27.25 31.64 39.89
N ALA A 74 28.50 31.45 39.46
CA ALA A 74 28.94 31.80 38.10
C ALA A 74 28.07 31.11 37.04
N PRO A 75 27.93 31.70 35.84
CA PRO A 75 27.26 31.03 34.73
C PRO A 75 27.98 29.69 34.49
N ILE A 76 27.21 28.61 34.41
CA ILE A 76 27.71 27.34 33.89
C ILE A 76 27.87 27.57 32.39
N ASP A 77 29.10 27.77 31.95
CA ASP A 77 29.44 27.69 30.53
C ASP A 77 29.25 26.24 30.13
N PHE A 78 28.09 25.93 29.54
CA PHE A 78 27.84 24.66 28.89
C PHE A 78 28.56 24.67 27.54
N GLU A 79 29.89 24.58 27.62
CA GLU A 79 30.72 24.27 26.47
C GLU A 79 30.43 22.81 26.13
N LEU A 80 29.55 22.61 25.15
CA LEU A 80 29.32 21.34 24.48
C LEU A 80 30.63 20.96 23.78
N ALA A 81 31.56 20.40 24.56
CA ALA A 81 32.65 19.60 24.05
C ALA A 81 32.04 18.33 23.45
N MET A 82 31.48 18.48 22.25
CA MET A 82 31.26 17.39 21.31
C MET A 82 32.62 17.01 20.72
N GLU A 83 33.53 16.53 21.56
CA GLU A 83 34.65 15.71 21.12
C GLU A 83 34.21 14.26 21.30
N GLY A 84 33.53 13.77 20.28
CA GLY A 84 33.25 12.38 20.08
C GLY A 84 33.31 12.12 18.59
N ASP A 85 34.47 11.67 18.11
CA ASP A 85 34.62 11.00 16.82
C ASP A 85 33.88 9.65 16.84
N GLU A 86 32.57 9.66 17.13
CA GLU A 86 31.70 8.54 16.83
C GLU A 86 31.32 8.67 15.36
N GLU A 87 31.94 7.82 14.52
CA GLU A 87 31.53 7.62 13.13
C GLU A 87 30.00 7.55 13.05
N PRO A 88 29.33 8.43 12.28
CA PRO A 88 27.89 8.51 12.26
C PRO A 88 27.31 7.15 11.87
N THR A 89 26.33 6.67 12.62
CA THR A 89 25.68 5.38 12.34
C THR A 89 25.13 5.41 10.91
N ALA A 90 25.09 4.29 10.19
CA ALA A 90 24.59 4.24 8.81
C ALA A 90 23.21 4.92 8.64
N VAL A 91 22.35 4.84 9.67
CA VAL A 91 21.06 5.54 9.74
C VAL A 91 21.21 7.06 9.90
N GLN A 92 22.15 7.54 10.70
CA GLN A 92 22.42 8.98 10.86
C GLN A 92 23.00 9.57 9.58
N LYS A 93 23.94 8.86 8.94
CA LYS A 93 24.51 9.28 7.65
C LYS A 93 23.46 9.29 6.53
N PHE A 94 22.47 8.37 6.59
CA PHE A 94 21.33 8.38 5.68
C PHE A 94 20.36 9.55 5.95
N LEU A 95 20.08 9.88 7.22
CA LEU A 95 19.17 10.97 7.59
C LEU A 95 19.77 12.37 7.42
N PHE A 96 21.10 12.50 7.55
CA PHE A 96 21.83 13.77 7.47
C PHE A 96 23.09 13.62 6.58
N PRO A 97 22.93 13.43 5.27
CA PRO A 97 24.07 13.37 4.35
C PRO A 97 24.78 14.73 4.24
N ASP A 98 26.07 14.71 3.91
CA ASP A 98 26.86 15.92 3.68
C ASP A 98 26.29 16.73 2.50
N LYS A 99 26.32 18.07 2.61
CA LYS A 99 25.69 18.98 1.63
C LYS A 99 26.19 18.80 0.19
N GLU A 100 27.38 18.24 0.02
CA GLU A 100 28.01 17.98 -1.27
C GLU A 100 27.43 16.74 -1.99
N GLU A 101 26.85 15.78 -1.25
CA GLU A 101 26.23 14.56 -1.81
C GLU A 101 24.77 14.78 -2.24
N LEU A 102 24.15 15.87 -1.76
CA LEU A 102 22.78 16.23 -2.05
C LEU A 102 22.62 16.71 -3.51
N PRO A 103 21.52 16.35 -4.20
CA PRO A 103 21.13 16.95 -5.47
C PRO A 103 21.01 18.47 -5.31
N ASP A 104 21.30 19.24 -6.36
CA ASP A 104 21.02 20.68 -6.35
C ASP A 104 19.50 20.95 -6.17
N ASP A 105 18.66 19.93 -6.42
CA ASP A 105 17.21 19.90 -6.25
C ASP A 105 16.73 19.55 -4.81
N PHE A 106 17.63 19.36 -3.83
CA PHE A 106 17.23 19.00 -2.45
C PHE A 106 16.41 20.10 -1.73
N GLU A 107 16.35 21.30 -2.30
CA GLU A 107 15.57 22.42 -1.79
C GLU A 107 14.21 22.60 -2.49
N LEU A 108 13.69 21.61 -3.22
CA LEU A 108 12.35 21.74 -3.81
C LEU A 108 11.30 21.93 -2.70
N PRO A 109 10.59 23.08 -2.64
CA PRO A 109 9.48 23.24 -1.71
C PRO A 109 8.43 22.16 -1.99
N ILE A 110 7.67 21.76 -0.96
CA ILE A 110 6.63 20.71 -1.04
C ILE A 110 5.69 20.92 -2.25
N TRP A 111 5.42 22.18 -2.58
CA TRP A 111 4.61 22.55 -3.74
C TRP A 111 5.20 22.10 -5.07
N ASP A 112 6.51 22.23 -5.25
CA ASP A 112 7.18 21.83 -6.49
C ASP A 112 7.22 20.30 -6.60
N HIS A 113 7.39 19.59 -5.49
CA HIS A 113 7.29 18.13 -5.46
C HIS A 113 5.87 17.63 -5.81
N LEU A 114 4.82 18.33 -5.32
CA LEU A 114 3.43 18.01 -5.70
C LEU A 114 3.12 18.37 -7.17
N GLU A 115 3.75 19.41 -7.71
CA GLU A 115 3.62 19.75 -9.13
C GLU A 115 4.27 18.68 -10.01
N GLU A 116 5.42 18.15 -9.60
CA GLU A 116 6.02 16.99 -10.27
C GLU A 116 5.08 15.77 -10.22
N LEU A 117 4.48 15.47 -9.07
CA LEU A 117 3.49 14.37 -8.98
C LEU A 117 2.37 14.54 -10.01
N ARG A 118 1.83 15.76 -10.14
CA ARG A 118 0.77 16.06 -11.10
C ARG A 118 1.23 15.81 -12.53
N GLU A 119 2.38 16.35 -12.91
CA GLU A 119 2.90 16.21 -14.27
C GLU A 119 3.16 14.74 -14.61
N ARG A 120 3.80 14.00 -13.70
CA ARG A 120 4.06 12.55 -13.82
C ARG A 120 2.78 11.73 -13.96
N VAL A 121 1.78 12.01 -13.13
CA VAL A 121 0.46 11.33 -13.18
C VAL A 121 -0.27 11.63 -14.50
N LEU A 122 -0.18 12.86 -15.02
CA LEU A 122 -0.77 13.22 -16.30
C LEU A 122 -0.07 12.51 -17.47
N VAL A 123 1.27 12.46 -17.47
CA VAL A 123 2.04 11.74 -18.50
C VAL A 123 1.75 10.24 -18.45
N ALA A 124 1.78 9.62 -17.26
CA ALA A 124 1.44 8.22 -17.07
C ALA A 124 0.00 7.90 -17.49
N GLY A 125 -0.95 8.77 -17.14
CA GLY A 125 -2.36 8.65 -17.52
C GLY A 125 -2.56 8.79 -19.03
N LEU A 126 -1.86 9.72 -19.68
CA LEU A 126 -1.91 9.89 -21.13
C LEU A 126 -1.29 8.69 -21.85
N ALA A 127 -0.14 8.18 -21.38
CA ALA A 127 0.48 6.98 -21.92
C ALA A 127 -0.44 5.76 -21.82
N ALA A 128 -1.08 5.56 -20.66
CA ALA A 128 -2.08 4.53 -20.45
C ALA A 128 -3.29 4.70 -21.37
N LEU A 129 -3.81 5.93 -21.52
CA LEU A 129 -4.94 6.21 -22.41
C LEU A 129 -4.60 5.89 -23.87
N VAL A 130 -3.44 6.33 -24.35
CA VAL A 130 -2.97 6.06 -25.72
C VAL A 130 -2.82 4.55 -25.95
N ALA A 131 -2.24 3.83 -25.00
CA ALA A 131 -2.11 2.38 -25.07
C ALA A 131 -3.49 1.67 -25.09
N VAL A 132 -4.43 2.09 -24.24
CA VAL A 132 -5.80 1.55 -24.21
C VAL A 132 -6.53 1.81 -25.51
N VAL A 133 -6.46 3.02 -26.06
CA VAL A 133 -7.07 3.36 -27.37
C VAL A 133 -6.43 2.52 -28.47
N GLY A 134 -5.10 2.35 -28.46
CA GLY A 134 -4.39 1.47 -29.38
C GLY A 134 -4.87 0.02 -29.30
N CYS A 135 -4.92 -0.56 -28.09
CA CYS A 135 -5.41 -1.91 -27.86
C CYS A 135 -6.90 -2.07 -28.21
N PHE A 136 -7.71 -1.03 -28.06
CA PHE A 136 -9.12 -1.05 -28.44
C PHE A 136 -9.32 -1.27 -29.95
N CYS A 137 -8.47 -0.67 -30.79
CA CYS A 137 -8.48 -0.89 -32.24
C CYS A 137 -8.21 -2.35 -32.63
N TYR A 138 -7.44 -3.09 -31.82
CA TYR A 138 -7.06 -4.50 -32.03
C TYR A 138 -7.72 -5.45 -31.02
N SER A 139 -8.85 -5.03 -30.46
CA SER A 139 -9.48 -5.74 -29.35
C SER A 139 -9.96 -7.15 -29.73
N LYS A 140 -10.37 -7.38 -30.98
CA LYS A 140 -10.80 -8.71 -31.45
C LYS A 140 -9.62 -9.67 -31.56
N GLU A 141 -8.50 -9.20 -32.06
CA GLU A 141 -7.26 -9.96 -32.18
C GLU A 141 -6.72 -10.31 -30.78
N LEU A 142 -6.82 -9.38 -29.83
CA LEU A 142 -6.47 -9.64 -28.43
C LEU A 142 -7.37 -10.69 -27.79
N VAL A 143 -8.69 -10.63 -28.02
CA VAL A 143 -9.64 -11.65 -27.55
C VAL A 143 -9.24 -13.04 -28.07
N LEU A 144 -8.96 -13.16 -29.37
CA LEU A 144 -8.52 -14.43 -29.98
C LEU A 144 -7.18 -14.91 -29.41
N PHE A 145 -6.24 -14.00 -29.14
CA PHE A 145 -4.97 -14.34 -28.51
C PHE A 145 -5.18 -14.89 -27.10
N LEU A 146 -5.98 -14.22 -26.27
CA LEU A 146 -6.25 -14.62 -24.90
C LEU A 146 -7.13 -15.89 -24.81
N GLU A 147 -7.86 -16.26 -25.86
CA GLU A 147 -8.63 -17.52 -25.93
C GLU A 147 -7.76 -18.75 -26.23
N ALA A 148 -6.57 -18.56 -26.80
CA ALA A 148 -5.71 -19.65 -27.26
C ALA A 148 -5.44 -20.75 -26.20
N PRO A 149 -5.20 -20.43 -24.90
CA PRO A 149 -4.97 -21.47 -23.88
C PRO A 149 -6.16 -22.40 -23.63
N VAL A 150 -7.38 -21.98 -23.98
CA VAL A 150 -8.62 -22.74 -23.79
C VAL A 150 -9.13 -23.37 -25.09
N ALA A 151 -8.73 -22.82 -26.24
CA ALA A 151 -9.15 -23.32 -27.55
C ALA A 151 -8.85 -24.82 -27.73
N ASP A 152 -7.69 -25.28 -27.25
CA ASP A 152 -7.27 -26.68 -27.32
C ASP A 152 -8.03 -27.59 -26.34
N ALA A 153 -8.61 -27.03 -25.27
CA ALA A 153 -9.37 -27.78 -24.26
C ALA A 153 -10.82 -28.08 -24.67
N GLY A 154 -11.29 -27.57 -25.82
CA GLY A 154 -12.63 -27.84 -26.35
C GLY A 154 -13.78 -27.25 -25.53
N VAL A 155 -13.49 -26.31 -24.63
CA VAL A 155 -14.49 -25.60 -23.82
C VAL A 155 -15.30 -24.67 -24.70
N ARG A 156 -16.63 -24.69 -24.55
CA ARG A 156 -17.52 -23.77 -25.26
C ARG A 156 -17.84 -22.56 -24.40
N PHE A 157 -17.66 -21.37 -24.97
CA PHE A 157 -18.10 -20.14 -24.34
C PHE A 157 -19.61 -19.95 -24.50
N LEU A 158 -20.25 -19.61 -23.40
CA LEU A 158 -21.64 -19.18 -23.36
C LEU A 158 -21.69 -17.67 -23.17
N GLN A 159 -22.59 -17.04 -23.92
CA GLN A 159 -22.96 -15.66 -23.72
C GLN A 159 -24.24 -15.62 -22.88
N LEU A 160 -24.13 -15.17 -21.64
CA LEU A 160 -25.25 -15.07 -20.69
C LEU A 160 -26.18 -13.91 -21.03
N SER A 161 -25.67 -12.88 -21.71
CA SER A 161 -26.45 -11.72 -22.14
C SER A 161 -25.97 -11.13 -23.46
N PRO A 162 -26.85 -10.62 -24.33
CA PRO A 162 -26.48 -10.08 -25.65
C PRO A 162 -25.43 -8.96 -25.60
N GLY A 163 -25.36 -8.20 -24.51
CA GLY A 163 -24.39 -7.12 -24.31
C GLY A 163 -23.06 -7.54 -23.66
N GLU A 164 -22.93 -8.78 -23.17
CA GLU A 164 -21.76 -9.25 -22.40
C GLU A 164 -20.46 -9.12 -23.21
N PHE A 165 -20.43 -9.67 -24.43
CA PHE A 165 -19.26 -9.63 -25.31
C PHE A 165 -18.78 -8.20 -25.60
N PHE A 166 -19.71 -7.25 -25.73
CA PHE A 166 -19.37 -5.84 -25.93
C PHE A 166 -18.58 -5.30 -24.74
N PHE A 167 -19.09 -5.46 -23.51
CA PHE A 167 -18.37 -5.01 -22.31
C PHE A 167 -17.07 -5.77 -22.07
N THR A 168 -17.03 -7.07 -22.37
CA THR A 168 -15.80 -7.87 -22.26
C THR A 168 -14.72 -7.37 -23.22
N THR A 169 -15.09 -6.97 -24.44
CA THR A 169 -14.14 -6.37 -25.41
C THR A 169 -13.52 -5.08 -24.86
N PHE A 170 -14.31 -4.23 -24.18
CA PHE A 170 -13.80 -3.04 -23.50
C PHE A 170 -12.87 -3.40 -22.33
N LYS A 171 -13.21 -4.42 -21.53
CA LYS A 171 -12.33 -4.91 -20.46
C LYS A 171 -11.00 -5.37 -21.03
N VAL A 172 -11.01 -6.24 -22.05
CA VAL A 172 -9.79 -6.76 -22.69
C VAL A 172 -8.93 -5.60 -23.19
N ALA A 173 -9.49 -4.67 -23.96
CA ALA A 173 -8.75 -3.50 -24.44
C ALA A 173 -8.17 -2.65 -23.30
N GLY A 174 -8.95 -2.39 -22.25
CA GLY A 174 -8.53 -1.62 -21.09
C GLY A 174 -7.39 -2.26 -20.30
N TYR A 175 -7.53 -3.54 -19.95
CA TYR A 175 -6.49 -4.28 -19.22
C TYR A 175 -5.25 -4.49 -20.08
N SER A 176 -5.37 -4.89 -21.35
CA SER A 176 -4.22 -5.06 -22.25
C SER A 176 -3.49 -3.74 -22.49
N GLY A 177 -4.21 -2.63 -22.65
CA GLY A 177 -3.61 -1.31 -22.75
C GLY A 177 -2.87 -0.88 -21.48
N LEU A 178 -3.46 -1.16 -20.31
CA LEU A 178 -2.80 -0.91 -19.02
C LEU A 178 -1.53 -1.75 -18.85
N LEU A 179 -1.59 -3.03 -19.23
CA LEU A 179 -0.43 -3.93 -19.23
C LEU A 179 0.68 -3.43 -20.16
N LEU A 180 0.32 -2.91 -21.34
CA LEU A 180 1.29 -2.36 -22.28
C LEU A 180 1.91 -1.04 -21.80
N ALA A 181 1.13 -0.20 -21.14
CA ALA A 181 1.59 1.07 -20.55
C ALA A 181 2.31 0.92 -19.21
N ALA A 182 2.21 -0.23 -18.55
CA ALA A 182 2.71 -0.43 -17.20
C ALA A 182 4.21 -0.11 -17.02
N PRO A 183 5.13 -0.43 -17.95
CA PRO A 183 6.54 0.00 -17.82
C PRO A 183 6.70 1.51 -17.84
N THR A 184 5.93 2.23 -18.66
CA THR A 184 5.93 3.69 -18.69
C THR A 184 5.35 4.26 -17.40
N VAL A 185 4.23 3.73 -16.90
CA VAL A 185 3.66 4.13 -15.62
C VAL A 185 4.67 3.90 -14.49
N LEU A 186 5.34 2.76 -14.50
CA LEU A 186 6.34 2.40 -13.50
C LEU A 186 7.56 3.32 -13.57
N TYR A 187 8.00 3.70 -14.78
CA TYR A 187 9.04 4.70 -14.97
C TYR A 187 8.66 6.03 -14.32
N GLU A 188 7.44 6.54 -14.56
CA GLU A 188 7.00 7.81 -13.96
C GLU A 188 6.88 7.73 -12.44
N VAL A 189 6.44 6.58 -11.89
CA VAL A 189 6.39 6.35 -10.44
C VAL A 189 7.80 6.37 -9.84
N ILE A 190 8.78 5.72 -10.47
CA ILE A 190 10.17 5.72 -9.99
C ILE A 190 10.80 7.11 -10.19
N ALA A 191 10.52 7.77 -11.32
CA ALA A 191 11.01 9.11 -11.63
C ALA A 191 10.55 10.14 -10.60
N TYR A 192 9.31 10.03 -10.11
CA TYR A 192 8.79 10.87 -9.03
C TYR A 192 9.59 10.73 -7.71
N VAL A 193 10.23 9.59 -7.47
CA VAL A 193 11.06 9.37 -6.28
C VAL A 193 12.47 9.96 -6.43
N VAL A 194 12.95 10.13 -7.68
CA VAL A 194 14.31 10.64 -8.00
C VAL A 194 14.73 11.91 -7.24
N PRO A 195 13.89 12.96 -7.11
CA PRO A 195 14.30 14.20 -6.44
C PRO A 195 14.65 13.99 -4.96
N GLY A 196 14.10 12.96 -4.33
CA GLY A 196 14.37 12.61 -2.94
C GLY A 196 15.65 11.78 -2.72
N LEU A 197 16.39 11.43 -3.79
CA LEU A 197 17.58 10.58 -3.73
C LEU A 197 18.86 11.40 -3.90
N THR A 198 19.94 10.95 -3.27
CA THR A 198 21.28 11.57 -3.42
C THR A 198 21.83 11.43 -4.85
N LYS A 199 22.82 12.27 -5.20
CA LYS A 199 23.47 12.23 -6.54
C LYS A 199 24.06 10.86 -6.86
N SER A 200 24.59 10.17 -5.86
CA SER A 200 25.17 8.82 -5.98
C SER A 200 24.10 7.74 -6.20
N GLU A 201 22.96 7.84 -5.50
CA GLU A 201 21.85 6.88 -5.60
C GLU A 201 21.08 7.00 -6.92
N ARG A 202 20.99 8.19 -7.50
CA ARG A 202 20.32 8.42 -8.78
C ARG A 202 20.89 7.57 -9.92
N THR A 203 22.18 7.28 -9.89
CA THR A 203 22.84 6.44 -10.91
C THR A 203 22.33 4.99 -10.86
N PHE A 204 21.91 4.51 -9.69
CA PHE A 204 21.35 3.18 -9.52
C PHE A 204 19.90 3.05 -10.02
N LEU A 205 19.16 4.16 -10.14
CA LEU A 205 17.77 4.09 -10.62
C LEU A 205 17.65 3.64 -12.08
N ALA A 206 18.61 4.01 -12.94
CA ALA A 206 18.58 3.64 -14.36
C ALA A 206 18.54 2.10 -14.58
N PRO A 207 19.46 1.29 -14.01
CA PRO A 207 19.39 -0.16 -14.15
C PRO A 207 18.18 -0.78 -13.44
N VAL A 208 17.67 -0.16 -12.36
CA VAL A 208 16.46 -0.63 -11.68
C VAL A 208 15.22 -0.47 -12.55
N VAL A 209 15.02 0.70 -13.16
CA VAL A 209 13.90 0.98 -14.08
C VAL A 209 13.94 0.05 -15.30
N PHE A 210 15.13 -0.17 -15.86
CA PHE A 210 15.28 -1.07 -16.99
C PHE A 210 14.98 -2.52 -16.59
N GLY A 211 15.55 -2.97 -15.46
CA GLY A 211 15.30 -4.29 -14.91
C GLY A 211 13.83 -4.51 -14.55
N SER A 212 13.15 -3.49 -14.02
CA SER A 212 11.75 -3.56 -13.63
C SER A 212 10.80 -3.70 -14.82
N SER A 213 11.11 -3.01 -15.92
CA SER A 213 10.39 -3.14 -17.20
C SER A 213 10.51 -4.56 -17.77
N ILE A 214 11.72 -5.13 -17.76
CA ILE A 214 11.96 -6.52 -18.19
C ILE A 214 11.21 -7.49 -17.27
N LEU A 215 11.31 -7.29 -15.96
CA LEU A 215 10.72 -8.17 -14.97
C LEU A 215 9.18 -8.12 -15.01
N PHE A 216 8.60 -6.96 -15.34
CA PHE A 216 7.17 -6.82 -15.59
C PHE A 216 6.73 -7.72 -16.76
N TYR A 217 7.35 -7.57 -17.93
CA TYR A 217 7.00 -8.38 -19.10
C TYR A 217 7.29 -9.87 -18.88
N PHE A 218 8.35 -10.21 -18.16
CA PHE A 218 8.60 -11.58 -17.74
C PHE A 218 7.47 -12.11 -16.86
N GLY A 219 6.97 -11.30 -15.92
CA GLY A 219 5.79 -11.62 -15.13
C GLY A 219 4.53 -11.84 -15.97
N LEU A 220 4.33 -11.06 -17.04
CA LEU A 220 3.22 -11.23 -17.99
C LEU A 220 3.32 -12.57 -18.72
N VAL A 221 4.49 -12.86 -19.29
CA VAL A 221 4.75 -14.14 -19.98
C VAL A 221 4.57 -15.31 -19.01
N PHE A 222 5.12 -15.23 -17.80
CA PHE A 222 4.96 -16.24 -16.76
C PHE A 222 3.49 -16.45 -16.38
N SER A 223 2.72 -15.38 -16.24
CA SER A 223 1.30 -15.49 -15.92
C SER A 223 0.50 -16.17 -17.04
N TYR A 224 0.76 -15.82 -18.30
CA TYR A 224 0.05 -16.35 -19.46
C TYR A 224 0.44 -17.80 -19.77
N GLU A 225 1.74 -18.14 -19.73
CA GLU A 225 2.26 -19.45 -20.11
C GLU A 225 2.24 -20.49 -18.97
N VAL A 226 2.27 -20.04 -17.71
CA VAL A 226 2.36 -20.95 -16.55
C VAL A 226 1.11 -20.90 -15.70
N LEU A 227 0.71 -19.72 -15.20
CA LEU A 227 -0.38 -19.62 -14.22
C LEU A 227 -1.75 -19.84 -14.87
N THR A 228 -2.02 -19.19 -16.00
CA THR A 228 -3.27 -19.34 -16.75
C THR A 228 -3.55 -20.81 -17.09
N PRO A 229 -2.69 -21.54 -17.81
CA PRO A 229 -2.95 -22.95 -18.11
C PRO A 229 -3.00 -23.83 -16.86
N ALA A 230 -2.22 -23.55 -15.81
CA ALA A 230 -2.31 -24.31 -14.56
C ALA A 230 -3.69 -24.16 -13.89
N ALA A 231 -4.26 -22.95 -13.88
CA ALA A 231 -5.60 -22.68 -13.36
C ALA A 231 -6.67 -23.36 -14.22
N LEU A 232 -6.59 -23.20 -15.53
CA LEU A 232 -7.61 -23.69 -16.46
C LEU A 232 -7.63 -25.23 -16.51
N ASN A 233 -6.46 -25.87 -16.54
CA ASN A 233 -6.36 -27.33 -16.49
C ASN A 233 -6.93 -27.89 -15.18
N PHE A 234 -6.73 -27.22 -14.06
CA PHE A 234 -7.36 -27.61 -12.79
C PHE A 234 -8.88 -27.56 -12.89
N PHE A 235 -9.46 -26.48 -13.42
CA PHE A 235 -10.92 -26.39 -13.56
C PHE A 235 -11.49 -27.42 -14.53
N VAL A 236 -10.84 -27.66 -15.67
CA VAL A 236 -11.28 -28.66 -16.66
C VAL A 236 -11.19 -30.07 -16.07
N SER A 237 -10.05 -30.44 -15.49
CA SER A 237 -9.85 -31.79 -14.92
C SER A 237 -10.74 -32.06 -13.71
N TYR A 238 -11.07 -31.04 -12.92
CA TYR A 238 -11.99 -31.17 -11.79
C TYR A 238 -13.45 -31.38 -12.23
N ALA A 239 -13.85 -30.78 -13.36
CA ALA A 239 -15.21 -30.90 -13.90
C ALA A 239 -15.40 -32.17 -14.77
N ASP A 240 -14.31 -32.80 -15.20
CA ASP A 240 -14.35 -33.96 -16.10
C ASP A 240 -15.19 -35.11 -15.51
N GLY A 241 -16.06 -35.68 -16.36
CA GLY A 241 -17.00 -36.74 -15.98
C GLY A 241 -18.16 -36.33 -15.07
N ALA A 242 -18.23 -35.09 -14.58
CA ALA A 242 -19.30 -34.62 -13.69
C ALA A 242 -20.32 -33.70 -14.40
N VAL A 243 -19.86 -32.74 -15.21
CA VAL A 243 -20.71 -31.73 -15.87
C VAL A 243 -20.10 -31.31 -17.22
N GLU A 244 -20.92 -30.96 -18.22
CA GLU A 244 -20.41 -30.31 -19.44
C GLU A 244 -19.76 -28.97 -19.10
N SER A 245 -18.49 -28.77 -19.52
CA SER A 245 -17.76 -27.53 -19.27
C SER A 245 -18.24 -26.40 -20.19
N LEU A 246 -19.15 -25.58 -19.65
CA LEU A 246 -19.67 -24.38 -20.29
C LEU A 246 -19.26 -23.14 -19.48
N TRP A 247 -18.49 -22.24 -20.05
CA TRP A 247 -17.92 -21.09 -19.33
C TRP A 247 -18.50 -19.77 -19.84
N SER A 248 -18.72 -18.81 -18.93
CA SER A 248 -19.08 -17.44 -19.31
C SER A 248 -17.84 -16.73 -19.85
N ILE A 249 -18.02 -16.05 -20.99
CA ILE A 249 -16.96 -15.29 -21.63
C ILE A 249 -16.44 -14.17 -20.72
N ASP A 250 -17.33 -13.43 -20.05
CA ASP A 250 -16.91 -12.32 -19.18
C ASP A 250 -16.10 -12.79 -17.97
N GLN A 251 -16.54 -13.89 -17.34
CA GLN A 251 -15.84 -14.46 -16.17
C GLN A 251 -14.47 -15.00 -16.55
N TYR A 252 -14.35 -15.66 -17.71
CA TYR A 252 -13.08 -16.15 -18.24
C TYR A 252 -12.07 -15.01 -18.43
N PHE A 253 -12.45 -13.99 -19.21
CA PHE A 253 -11.54 -12.88 -19.49
C PHE A 253 -11.23 -12.07 -18.24
N GLN A 254 -12.20 -11.84 -17.35
CA GLN A 254 -11.94 -11.17 -16.08
C GLN A 254 -10.92 -11.95 -15.24
N PHE A 255 -11.05 -13.28 -15.17
CA PHE A 255 -10.09 -14.13 -14.47
C PHE A 255 -8.69 -14.01 -15.06
N VAL A 256 -8.53 -14.21 -16.37
CA VAL A 256 -7.22 -14.19 -17.04
C VAL A 256 -6.58 -12.79 -16.96
N LEU A 257 -7.34 -11.73 -17.24
CA LEU A 257 -6.81 -10.35 -17.25
C LEU A 257 -6.38 -9.90 -15.85
N VAL A 258 -7.17 -10.20 -14.81
CA VAL A 258 -6.82 -9.86 -13.43
C VAL A 258 -5.65 -10.69 -12.95
N LEU A 259 -5.57 -11.98 -13.32
CA LEU A 259 -4.43 -12.84 -13.03
C LEU A 259 -3.14 -12.24 -13.64
N MET A 260 -3.17 -11.91 -14.93
CA MET A 260 -2.02 -11.30 -15.63
C MET A 260 -1.60 -9.96 -15.01
N LEU A 261 -2.55 -9.06 -14.74
CA LEU A 261 -2.27 -7.76 -14.13
C LEU A 261 -1.69 -7.91 -12.72
N SER A 262 -2.30 -8.76 -11.90
CA SER A 262 -1.88 -8.99 -10.52
C SER A 262 -0.48 -9.60 -10.46
N THR A 263 -0.21 -10.60 -11.30
CA THR A 263 1.10 -11.21 -11.39
C THR A 263 2.14 -10.21 -11.91
N GLY A 264 1.88 -9.49 -13.00
CA GLY A 264 2.79 -8.47 -13.53
C GLY A 264 3.16 -7.40 -12.49
N LEU A 265 2.18 -6.90 -11.73
CA LEU A 265 2.41 -5.97 -10.62
C LEU A 265 3.17 -6.61 -9.47
N SER A 266 2.94 -7.90 -9.18
CA SER A 266 3.66 -8.62 -8.13
C SER A 266 5.13 -8.84 -8.45
N PHE A 267 5.48 -8.95 -9.73
CA PHE A 267 6.88 -8.95 -10.19
C PHE A 267 7.60 -7.61 -9.95
N GLN A 268 6.89 -6.56 -9.53
CA GLN A 268 7.49 -5.30 -9.05
C GLN A 268 7.87 -5.34 -7.57
N VAL A 269 7.39 -6.30 -6.79
CA VAL A 269 7.76 -6.45 -5.37
C VAL A 269 9.28 -6.60 -5.20
N PRO A 270 9.98 -7.48 -5.94
CA PRO A 270 11.45 -7.57 -5.86
C PRO A 270 12.16 -6.27 -6.23
N VAL A 271 11.64 -5.53 -7.21
CA VAL A 271 12.21 -4.24 -7.64
C VAL A 271 12.15 -3.24 -6.50
N ILE A 272 10.99 -3.12 -5.86
CA ILE A 272 10.79 -2.24 -4.71
C ILE A 272 11.69 -2.67 -3.54
N GLN A 273 11.81 -3.97 -3.27
CA GLN A 273 12.70 -4.48 -2.22
C GLN A 273 14.17 -4.12 -2.49
N VAL A 274 14.65 -4.34 -3.73
CA VAL A 274 16.01 -3.96 -4.12
C VAL A 274 16.24 -2.46 -3.98
N MET A 275 15.29 -1.64 -4.43
CA MET A 275 15.38 -0.18 -4.30
C MET A 275 15.44 0.25 -2.83
N LEU A 276 14.56 -0.26 -1.96
CA LEU A 276 14.55 0.08 -0.54
C LEU A 276 15.78 -0.45 0.22
N GLY A 277 16.30 -1.61 -0.18
CA GLY A 277 17.53 -2.18 0.39
C GLY A 277 18.77 -1.37 0.05
N GLN A 278 18.83 -0.83 -1.17
CA GLN A 278 19.94 0.03 -1.59
C GLN A 278 19.98 1.37 -0.87
N LEU A 279 18.80 1.95 -0.63
CA LEU A 279 18.63 3.16 0.19
C LEU A 279 18.90 2.89 1.68
N GLY A 280 19.12 1.64 2.10
CA GLY A 280 19.31 1.30 3.52
C GLY A 280 18.07 1.49 4.40
N VAL A 281 16.89 1.68 3.80
CA VAL A 281 15.61 1.86 4.52
C VAL A 281 15.12 0.54 5.11
N LEU A 282 15.33 -0.58 4.40
CA LEU A 282 15.03 -1.92 4.87
C LEU A 282 16.24 -2.83 4.69
N THR A 283 16.64 -3.53 5.76
CA THR A 283 17.69 -4.55 5.69
C THR A 283 17.14 -5.89 5.22
N SER A 284 17.98 -6.73 4.62
CA SER A 284 17.58 -8.09 4.24
C SER A 284 17.06 -8.91 5.43
N GLU A 285 17.65 -8.75 6.61
CA GLU A 285 17.21 -9.43 7.84
C GLU A 285 15.79 -9.03 8.27
N GLN A 286 15.45 -7.73 8.16
CA GLN A 286 14.10 -7.25 8.44
C GLN A 286 13.09 -7.86 7.47
N MET A 287 13.43 -7.92 6.18
CA MET A 287 12.56 -8.56 5.18
C MET A 287 12.33 -10.04 5.50
N PHE A 288 13.39 -10.80 5.80
CA PHE A 288 13.23 -12.20 6.18
C PHE A 288 12.46 -12.39 7.48
N SER A 289 12.57 -11.48 8.45
CA SER A 289 11.80 -11.56 9.70
C SER A 289 10.28 -11.42 9.48
N LEU A 290 9.88 -10.68 8.44
CA LEU A 290 8.48 -10.37 8.11
C LEU A 290 7.77 -11.44 7.27
N TRP A 291 8.44 -12.55 6.94
CA TRP A 291 7.93 -13.58 6.03
C TRP A 291 6.53 -14.09 6.40
N ARG A 292 6.21 -14.20 7.69
CA ARG A 292 4.89 -14.66 8.18
C ARG A 292 3.77 -13.70 7.80
N TYR A 293 4.03 -12.39 7.91
CA TYR A 293 3.08 -11.36 7.52
C TYR A 293 2.88 -11.34 6.01
N VAL A 294 3.93 -11.59 5.25
CA VAL A 294 3.84 -11.68 3.79
C VAL A 294 3.01 -12.86 3.34
N VAL A 295 3.16 -14.04 3.96
CA VAL A 295 2.32 -15.21 3.64
C VAL A 295 0.84 -14.91 3.86
N VAL A 296 0.49 -14.27 4.98
CA VAL A 296 -0.91 -13.88 5.24
C VAL A 296 -1.36 -12.78 4.28
N GLY A 297 -0.54 -11.76 4.08
CA GLY A 297 -0.82 -10.63 3.21
C GLY A 297 -1.02 -11.04 1.75
N SER A 298 -0.15 -11.88 1.20
CA SER A 298 -0.27 -12.41 -0.17
C SER A 298 -1.51 -13.27 -0.34
N THR A 299 -1.88 -14.04 0.68
CA THR A 299 -3.10 -14.85 0.67
C THR A 299 -4.35 -13.96 0.66
N VAL A 300 -4.37 -12.88 1.45
CA VAL A 300 -5.47 -11.90 1.46
C VAL A 300 -5.56 -11.16 0.13
N VAL A 301 -4.43 -10.71 -0.40
CA VAL A 301 -4.35 -10.06 -1.71
C VAL A 301 -4.86 -11.00 -2.80
N ALA A 302 -4.46 -12.27 -2.77
CA ALA A 302 -4.96 -13.27 -3.70
C ALA A 302 -6.46 -13.51 -3.57
N ALA A 303 -7.00 -13.55 -2.35
CA ALA A 303 -8.44 -13.71 -2.14
C ALA A 303 -9.25 -12.54 -2.70
N VAL A 304 -8.72 -11.31 -2.64
CA VAL A 304 -9.40 -10.11 -3.18
C VAL A 304 -9.30 -10.03 -4.70
N LEU A 305 -8.15 -10.41 -5.26
CA LEU A 305 -7.90 -10.30 -6.70
C LEU A 305 -8.50 -11.46 -7.49
N THR A 306 -8.70 -12.62 -6.87
CA THR A 306 -9.21 -13.81 -7.54
C THR A 306 -10.75 -13.76 -7.64
N PRO A 307 -11.34 -13.63 -8.84
CA PRO A 307 -12.79 -13.52 -8.98
C PRO A 307 -13.53 -14.82 -8.63
N SER A 308 -12.88 -15.98 -8.75
CA SER A 308 -13.47 -17.29 -8.45
C SER A 308 -13.49 -17.64 -6.95
N THR A 309 -12.76 -16.89 -6.10
CA THR A 309 -12.70 -17.08 -4.64
C THR A 309 -12.49 -18.52 -4.16
N ASP A 310 -11.85 -19.36 -4.99
CA ASP A 310 -11.57 -20.76 -4.66
C ASP A 310 -10.14 -20.92 -4.08
N PRO A 311 -9.92 -21.87 -3.15
CA PRO A 311 -8.61 -22.04 -2.51
C PRO A 311 -7.47 -22.40 -3.47
N PHE A 312 -7.78 -23.03 -4.61
CA PHE A 312 -6.76 -23.48 -5.56
C PHE A 312 -6.18 -22.28 -6.32
N THR A 313 -7.01 -21.49 -6.99
CA THR A 313 -6.56 -20.30 -7.72
C THR A 313 -6.00 -19.22 -6.78
N GLN A 314 -6.57 -19.10 -5.58
CA GLN A 314 -6.01 -18.25 -4.52
C GLN A 314 -4.59 -18.69 -4.15
N GLY A 315 -4.35 -19.99 -3.97
CA GLY A 315 -3.01 -20.55 -3.71
C GLY A 315 -2.07 -20.37 -4.89
N LEU A 316 -2.57 -20.57 -6.12
CA LEU A 316 -1.82 -20.43 -7.36
C LEU A 316 -1.28 -19.01 -7.57
N LEU A 317 -2.01 -17.98 -7.12
CA LEU A 317 -1.51 -16.61 -7.11
C LEU A 317 -0.64 -16.35 -5.87
N ALA A 318 -1.06 -16.74 -4.66
CA ALA A 318 -0.35 -16.42 -3.43
C ALA A 318 1.08 -17.02 -3.37
N VAL A 319 1.28 -18.24 -3.87
CA VAL A 319 2.59 -18.93 -3.84
C VAL A 319 3.66 -18.17 -4.63
N PRO A 320 3.45 -17.81 -5.91
CA PRO A 320 4.37 -16.93 -6.64
C PRO A 320 4.64 -15.60 -5.93
N LEU A 321 3.64 -14.97 -5.31
CA LEU A 321 3.83 -13.70 -4.59
C LEU A 321 4.79 -13.86 -3.39
N VAL A 322 4.63 -14.93 -2.60
CA VAL A 322 5.57 -15.23 -1.50
C VAL A 322 6.95 -15.56 -2.06
N GLY A 323 7.02 -16.34 -3.14
CA GLY A 323 8.27 -16.67 -3.82
C GLY A 323 9.03 -15.44 -4.31
N LEU A 324 8.32 -14.49 -4.93
CA LEU A 324 8.87 -13.22 -5.40
C LEU A 324 9.39 -12.38 -4.23
N TYR A 325 8.64 -12.28 -3.13
CA TYR A 325 9.09 -11.57 -1.94
C TYR A 325 10.38 -12.16 -1.36
N MET A 326 10.43 -13.50 -1.24
CA MET A 326 11.61 -14.19 -0.72
C MET A 326 12.81 -14.06 -1.67
N GLY A 327 12.56 -14.12 -2.99
CA GLY A 327 13.56 -13.89 -4.02
C GLY A 327 14.12 -12.46 -3.99
N GLY A 328 13.26 -11.46 -3.82
CA GLY A 328 13.67 -10.06 -3.67
C GLY A 328 14.49 -9.81 -2.40
N ALA A 329 14.07 -10.38 -1.27
CA ALA A 329 14.83 -10.31 -0.01
C ALA A 329 16.21 -10.98 -0.14
N ALA A 330 16.30 -12.11 -0.85
CA ALA A 330 17.56 -12.78 -1.14
C ALA A 330 18.46 -11.94 -2.07
N ALA A 331 17.88 -11.27 -3.06
CA ALA A 331 18.62 -10.36 -3.95
C ALA A 331 19.22 -9.18 -3.17
N VAL A 332 18.47 -8.58 -2.25
CA VAL A 332 18.97 -7.53 -1.35
C VAL A 332 20.15 -8.03 -0.53
N ARG A 333 20.02 -9.22 0.09
CA ARG A 333 21.10 -9.84 0.87
C ARG A 333 22.39 -10.02 0.05
N LEU A 334 22.27 -10.44 -1.22
CA LEU A 334 23.42 -10.61 -2.10
C LEU A 334 24.10 -9.27 -2.43
N ILE A 335 23.32 -8.20 -2.57
CA ILE A 335 23.83 -6.85 -2.81
C ILE A 335 24.55 -6.32 -1.57
N GLU A 336 23.96 -6.47 -0.37
CA GLU A 336 24.56 -6.07 0.91
C GLU A 336 25.93 -6.75 1.11
N GLN A 337 26.01 -8.07 0.92
CA GLN A 337 27.26 -8.84 1.06
C GLN A 337 28.35 -8.40 0.09
N ARG A 338 28.00 -8.04 -1.15
CA ARG A 338 28.96 -7.54 -2.15
C ARG A 338 29.53 -6.19 -1.76
N ARG A 339 28.74 -5.33 -1.12
CA ARG A 339 29.18 -4.02 -0.64
C ARG A 339 30.12 -4.14 0.56
N GLU A 340 29.82 -5.05 1.50
CA GLU A 340 30.69 -5.35 2.65
C GLU A 340 32.05 -5.91 2.19
N GLY A 341 32.06 -6.82 1.21
CA GLY A 341 33.29 -7.38 0.65
C GLY A 341 34.14 -6.38 -0.14
N ALA A 342 33.52 -5.37 -0.77
CA ALA A 342 34.23 -4.32 -1.49
C ALA A 342 34.88 -3.28 -0.54
N GLY A 343 34.27 -3.04 0.62
CA GLY A 343 34.81 -2.12 1.65
C GLY A 343 35.98 -2.68 2.45
N GLN A 344 36.19 -4.00 2.46
CA GLN A 344 37.32 -4.64 3.17
C GLN A 344 38.57 -4.82 2.30
N GLY A 345 38.51 -4.49 1.01
CA GLY A 345 39.62 -4.59 0.05
C GLY A 345 40.26 -3.26 -0.36
N ALA A 346 39.84 -2.14 0.24
CA ALA A 346 40.40 -0.81 0.04
C ALA A 346 41.16 -0.36 1.30
#